data_AF-A0A5B0LNC7-F1
#
_entry.id   AF-A0A5B0LNC7-F1
#
_cell.length_a   1.000
_cell.length_b   1.000
_cell.length_c   1.000
_cell.angle_alpha   90.00
_cell.angle_beta   90.00
_cell.angle_gamma   90.00
#
_symmetry.space_group_name_H-M   'P 1'
#
loop_
_entity.id
_entity.type
_entity.pdbx_description
1 polymer ?
#
loop_
_entity_poly.entity_id
_entity_poly.type
_entity_poly.pdbx_seq_one_letter_code
_entity_poly.pdbx_strand_id
1 'polypeptide(L)'
;MDGSSIAISVADPKDAHVEKTTLRPIRDTGGKKPLQLSQEILKIDNENLINHVEVESKKKYEEAPKKLQVATVCNLARGYHSFVLAGTGYGKSRIAELYFHLYAPQTKPVVIVLNPLDSLGKDQVSLVAPNSLTVNKITQKSDAV
;
A
#
# COMPACT_ATOMS: atom_id res chain seq x y z
N MET A 1 4.18 23.46 -5.57
CA MET A 1 4.99 22.24 -5.40
C MET A 1 4.11 20.99 -5.35
N ASP A 2 3.13 20.94 -6.25
CA ASP A 2 2.92 19.87 -7.22
C ASP A 2 4.10 18.90 -7.35
N GLY A 3 4.12 17.91 -6.46
CA GLY A 3 5.06 16.79 -6.53
C GLY A 3 4.73 15.92 -7.73
N SER A 4 5.64 15.90 -8.69
CA SER A 4 5.61 15.04 -9.87
C SER A 4 5.71 13.58 -9.44
N SER A 5 4.69 12.80 -9.80
CA SER A 5 4.73 11.35 -9.73
C SER A 5 5.51 10.83 -10.91
N ILE A 6 6.73 10.32 -10.68
CA ILE A 6 7.33 9.36 -11.61
C ILE A 6 6.63 8.03 -11.34
N ALA A 7 5.41 7.91 -11.85
CA ALA A 7 5.05 6.66 -12.50
C ALA A 7 6.01 6.55 -13.68
N ILE A 8 6.45 5.34 -14.01
CA ILE A 8 7.13 5.08 -15.28
C ILE A 8 6.30 5.79 -16.36
N SER A 9 6.92 6.79 -16.98
CA SER A 9 6.24 7.86 -17.72
C SER A 9 5.31 7.25 -18.75
N VAL A 10 4.03 7.56 -18.61
CA VAL A 10 3.07 7.34 -19.67
C VAL A 10 2.16 8.55 -19.70
N ALA A 11 2.37 9.39 -20.70
CA ALA A 11 1.60 10.60 -20.97
C ALA A 11 0.18 10.31 -21.49
N ASP A 12 -0.16 9.05 -21.77
CA ASP A 12 -1.49 8.62 -22.22
C ASP A 12 -1.80 7.22 -21.66
N PRO A 13 -2.86 7.02 -20.83
CA PRO A 13 -3.17 5.76 -20.15
C PRO A 13 -3.22 4.48 -21.02
N LYS A 14 -3.20 4.62 -22.34
CA LYS A 14 -3.16 3.56 -23.34
C LYS A 14 -1.76 2.95 -23.54
N ASP A 15 -0.70 3.69 -23.21
CA ASP A 15 0.70 3.27 -23.41
C ASP A 15 1.35 2.70 -22.13
N ALA A 16 0.56 2.50 -21.08
CA ALA A 16 0.99 1.79 -19.87
C ALA A 16 1.20 0.33 -20.23
N HIS A 17 2.44 -0.01 -20.58
CA HIS A 17 2.88 -1.39 -20.60
C HIS A 17 2.87 -1.89 -19.15
N VAL A 18 1.72 -2.39 -18.71
CA VAL A 18 1.59 -3.18 -17.48
C VAL A 18 2.35 -4.46 -17.75
N GLU A 19 3.63 -4.47 -17.41
CA GLU A 19 4.36 -5.73 -17.31
C GLU A 19 3.70 -6.52 -16.17
N LYS A 20 2.81 -7.44 -16.55
CA LYS A 20 2.13 -8.34 -15.63
C LYS A 20 3.17 -9.29 -15.06
N THR A 21 3.84 -8.89 -14.00
CA THR A 21 4.63 -9.83 -13.20
C THR A 21 3.66 -10.78 -12.51
N THR A 22 3.33 -11.88 -13.19
CA THR A 22 2.54 -12.95 -12.61
C THR A 22 3.36 -13.57 -11.50
N LEU A 23 2.98 -13.29 -10.26
CA LEU A 23 3.55 -13.99 -9.11
C LEU A 23 3.33 -15.49 -9.31
N ARG A 24 4.39 -16.27 -9.07
CA ARG A 24 4.28 -17.73 -8.98
C ARG A 24 3.26 -18.06 -7.90
N PRO A 25 2.46 -19.13 -8.05
CA PRO A 25 1.56 -19.59 -7.01
C PRO A 25 2.31 -19.73 -5.69
N ILE A 26 1.73 -19.19 -4.62
CA ILE A 26 2.25 -19.35 -3.26
C ILE A 26 2.41 -20.85 -3.03
N ARG A 27 3.62 -21.29 -2.68
CA ARG A 27 3.90 -22.70 -2.36
C ARG A 27 2.99 -23.10 -1.20
N ASP A 28 2.28 -24.20 -1.36
CA ASP A 28 1.31 -24.73 -0.39
C ASP A 28 1.97 -24.95 0.97
N THR A 29 1.77 -24.01 1.89
CA THR A 29 2.14 -24.14 3.29
C THR A 29 1.00 -24.83 4.04
N GLY A 30 0.92 -26.16 3.91
CA GLY A 30 0.28 -27.07 4.86
C GLY A 30 -1.02 -26.58 5.51
N GLY A 31 -2.04 -26.29 4.69
CA GLY A 31 -3.43 -26.17 5.14
C GLY A 31 -3.93 -24.79 5.60
N LYS A 32 -3.09 -23.74 5.64
CA LYS A 32 -3.55 -22.37 5.95
C LYS A 32 -3.72 -21.56 4.67
N LYS A 33 -4.95 -21.08 4.41
CA LYS A 33 -5.23 -20.20 3.26
C LYS A 33 -4.40 -18.91 3.38
N PRO A 34 -3.79 -18.43 2.28
CA PRO A 34 -3.07 -17.16 2.29
C PRO A 34 -4.01 -16.00 2.61
N LEU A 35 -3.47 -14.93 3.19
CA LEU A 35 -4.22 -13.70 3.42
C LEU A 35 -4.70 -13.13 2.08
N GLN A 36 -6.01 -12.91 1.95
CA GLN A 36 -6.63 -12.41 0.72
C GLN A 36 -7.73 -11.41 1.06
N LEU A 37 -7.93 -10.45 0.16
CA LEU A 37 -9.08 -9.55 0.19
C LEU A 37 -10.37 -10.33 -0.09
N SER A 38 -11.51 -9.75 0.30
CA SER A 38 -12.82 -10.35 0.01
C SER A 38 -13.04 -10.43 -1.49
N GLN A 39 -13.83 -11.43 -1.91
CA GLN A 39 -14.20 -11.58 -3.32
C GLN A 39 -14.97 -10.38 -3.85
N GLU A 40 -15.65 -9.63 -2.98
CA GLU A 40 -16.33 -8.37 -3.32
C GLU A 40 -15.32 -7.32 -3.78
N ILE A 41 -14.27 -7.05 -2.99
CA ILE A 41 -13.23 -6.06 -3.33
C ILE A 41 -12.42 -6.49 -4.56
N LEU A 42 -12.18 -7.79 -4.73
CA LEU A 42 -11.43 -8.30 -5.88
C LEU A 42 -12.20 -8.20 -7.19
N LYS A 43 -13.54 -8.25 -7.15
CA LYS A 43 -14.40 -8.29 -8.35
C LYS A 43 -15.02 -6.96 -8.75
N ILE A 44 -15.08 -5.96 -7.87
CA ILE A 44 -15.54 -4.63 -8.26
C ILE A 44 -14.59 -4.01 -9.30
N ASP A 45 -15.13 -3.21 -10.21
CA ASP A 45 -14.35 -2.46 -11.21
C ASP A 45 -13.56 -1.32 -10.56
N ASN A 46 -12.72 -0.65 -11.36
CA ASN A 46 -11.79 0.36 -10.84
C ASN A 46 -12.49 1.61 -10.32
N GLU A 47 -13.58 2.06 -10.94
CA GLU A 47 -14.30 3.26 -10.50
C GLU A 47 -14.98 3.01 -9.16
N ASN A 48 -15.63 1.84 -9.04
CA ASN A 48 -16.25 1.43 -7.79
C ASN A 48 -15.22 1.14 -6.69
N LEU A 49 -14.03 0.63 -7.01
CA LEU A 49 -12.94 0.44 -6.05
C LEU A 49 -12.40 1.78 -5.53
N ILE A 50 -12.20 2.76 -6.41
CA ILE A 50 -11.80 4.13 -6.03
C ILE A 50 -12.83 4.72 -5.06
N ASN A 51 -14.11 4.68 -5.44
CA ASN A 51 -15.19 5.20 -4.60
C ASN A 51 -15.26 4.48 -3.25
N HIS A 52 -15.09 3.15 -3.23
CA HIS A 52 -15.06 2.37 -1.99
C HIS A 52 -13.93 2.85 -1.06
N VAL A 53 -12.70 3.00 -1.57
CA VAL A 53 -11.56 3.50 -0.78
C VAL A 53 -11.81 4.91 -0.25
N GLU A 54 -12.39 5.80 -1.06
CA GLU A 54 -12.71 7.16 -0.63
C GLU A 54 -13.80 7.20 0.45
N VAL A 55 -14.84 6.38 0.31
CA VAL A 55 -15.93 6.27 1.30
C VAL A 55 -15.40 5.71 2.61
N GLU A 56 -14.61 4.64 2.59
CA GLU A 56 -13.98 4.09 3.80
C GLU A 56 -13.02 5.09 4.45
N SER A 57 -12.26 5.86 3.66
CA SER A 57 -11.41 6.92 4.18
C SER A 57 -12.22 7.98 4.94
N LYS A 58 -13.34 8.45 4.37
CA LYS A 58 -14.18 9.48 5.00
C LYS A 58 -14.82 9.05 6.32
N LYS A 59 -15.05 7.74 6.51
CA LYS A 59 -15.55 7.21 7.79
C LYS A 59 -14.52 7.30 8.90
N LYS A 60 -13.23 7.28 8.56
CA LYS A 60 -12.12 7.16 9.52
C LYS A 60 -11.35 8.47 9.72
N TYR A 61 -11.31 9.32 8.70
CA TYR A 61 -10.50 10.53 8.68
C TYR A 61 -11.32 11.73 8.23
N GLU A 62 -11.06 12.88 8.85
CA GLU A 62 -11.67 14.16 8.46
C GLU A 62 -11.17 14.65 7.09
N GLU A 63 -9.88 14.47 6.83
CA GLU A 63 -9.26 14.85 5.56
C GLU A 63 -9.52 13.79 4.48
N ALA A 64 -10.00 14.23 3.32
CA ALA A 64 -10.17 13.39 2.14
C ALA A 64 -8.81 12.80 1.68
N PRO A 65 -8.78 11.54 1.20
CA PRO A 65 -7.55 10.93 0.73
C PRO A 65 -7.07 11.62 -0.55
N LYS A 66 -5.74 11.74 -0.70
CA LYS A 66 -5.14 12.31 -1.91
C LYS A 66 -5.21 11.31 -3.06
N LYS A 67 -5.32 11.81 -4.30
CA LYS A 67 -5.43 10.98 -5.51
C LYS A 67 -4.35 9.88 -5.62
N LEU A 68 -3.08 10.21 -5.34
CA LEU A 68 -1.98 9.23 -5.39
C LEU A 68 -2.13 8.13 -4.33
N GLN A 69 -2.67 8.47 -3.15
CA GLN A 69 -2.91 7.48 -2.10
C GLN A 69 -3.97 6.48 -2.55
N VAL A 70 -5.10 6.96 -3.07
CA VAL A 70 -6.20 6.10 -3.56
C VAL A 70 -5.73 5.23 -4.73
N ALA A 71 -5.04 5.81 -5.72
CA ALA A 71 -4.51 5.07 -6.86
C ALA A 71 -3.54 3.96 -6.42
N THR A 72 -2.65 4.25 -5.46
CA THR A 72 -1.72 3.26 -4.92
C THR A 72 -2.45 2.13 -4.20
N VAL A 73 -3.45 2.44 -3.37
CA VAL A 73 -4.26 1.44 -2.66
C VAL A 73 -5.00 0.53 -3.64
N CYS A 74 -5.55 1.10 -4.72
CA CYS A 74 -6.22 0.33 -5.78
C CYS A 74 -5.24 -0.64 -6.45
N ASN A 75 -4.03 -0.19 -6.80
CA ASN A 75 -3.01 -1.06 -7.37
C ASN A 75 -2.63 -2.21 -6.43
N LEU A 76 -2.46 -1.93 -5.14
CA LEU A 76 -2.19 -2.95 -4.12
C LEU A 76 -3.37 -3.93 -3.98
N ALA A 77 -4.61 -3.46 -4.06
CA ALA A 77 -5.81 -4.31 -4.01
C ALA A 77 -5.92 -5.24 -5.21
N ARG A 78 -5.37 -4.85 -6.37
CA ARG A 78 -5.24 -5.70 -7.55
C ARG A 78 -4.03 -6.65 -7.50
N GLY A 79 -3.22 -6.57 -6.45
CA GLY A 79 -2.04 -7.41 -6.26
C GLY A 79 -0.78 -6.91 -6.97
N TYR A 80 -0.76 -5.65 -7.44
CA TYR A 80 0.42 -5.06 -8.06
C TYR A 80 1.40 -4.53 -7.01
N HIS A 81 2.70 -4.74 -7.26
CA HIS A 81 3.75 -3.99 -6.57
C HIS A 81 3.70 -2.53 -7.02
N SER A 82 3.85 -1.60 -6.08
CA SER A 82 3.74 -0.16 -6.33
C SER A 82 4.97 0.58 -5.80
N PHE A 83 5.60 1.38 -6.65
CA PHE A 83 6.64 2.34 -6.26
C PHE A 83 6.02 3.73 -6.26
N VAL A 84 6.14 4.46 -5.16
CA VAL A 84 5.52 5.78 -4.97
C VAL A 84 6.60 6.82 -4.73
N LEU A 85 6.71 7.79 -5.63
CA LEU A 85 7.53 8.97 -5.43
C LEU A 85 6.69 10.06 -4.74
N ALA A 86 6.95 10.31 -3.46
CA ALA A 86 6.23 11.32 -2.69
C ALA A 86 7.11 11.95 -1.60
N GLY A 87 7.06 13.29 -1.49
CA GLY A 87 7.79 14.06 -0.51
C GLY A 87 7.40 13.76 0.95
N THR A 88 8.19 14.29 1.88
CA THR A 88 7.86 14.30 3.32
C THR A 88 6.57 15.10 3.54
N GLY A 89 5.74 14.70 4.51
CA GLY A 89 4.45 15.34 4.76
C GLY A 89 3.34 15.01 3.75
N TYR A 90 3.61 14.24 2.68
CA TYR A 90 2.57 13.84 1.74
C TYR A 90 1.48 12.97 2.39
N GLY A 91 1.82 12.26 3.47
CA GLY A 91 0.95 11.28 4.12
C GLY A 91 1.12 9.88 3.52
N LYS A 92 2.36 9.44 3.27
CA LYS A 92 2.65 8.09 2.73
C LYS A 92 2.08 6.98 3.63
N SER A 93 2.11 7.16 4.95
CA SER A 93 1.54 6.22 5.93
C SER A 93 0.05 5.95 5.70
N ARG A 94 -0.71 6.97 5.24
CA ARG A 94 -2.13 6.82 4.91
C ARG A 94 -2.38 5.76 3.83
N ILE A 95 -1.43 5.51 2.92
CA ILE A 95 -1.53 4.45 1.91
C ILE A 95 -1.62 3.08 2.59
N ALA A 96 -0.71 2.82 3.53
CA ALA A 96 -0.67 1.57 4.28
C ALA A 96 -1.93 1.39 5.14
N GLU A 97 -2.40 2.45 5.78
CA GLU A 97 -3.62 2.43 6.59
C GLU A 97 -4.87 2.16 5.74
N LEU A 98 -5.04 2.83 4.61
CA LEU A 98 -6.18 2.61 3.71
C LEU A 98 -6.17 1.19 3.15
N TYR A 99 -5.00 0.66 2.77
CA TYR A 99 -4.89 -0.72 2.31
C TYR A 99 -5.20 -1.75 3.41
N PHE A 100 -4.76 -1.49 4.66
CA PHE A 100 -5.10 -2.32 5.81
C PHE A 100 -6.62 -2.42 6.01
N HIS A 101 -7.34 -1.31 5.86
CA HIS A 101 -8.80 -1.26 6.06
C HIS A 101 -9.62 -1.95 4.96
N LEU A 102 -9.00 -2.35 3.82
CA LEU A 102 -9.69 -3.19 2.84
C LEU A 102 -9.90 -4.63 3.33
N TYR A 103 -9.12 -5.06 4.32
CA TYR A 103 -9.25 -6.38 4.89
C TYR A 103 -10.42 -6.45 5.87
N ALA A 104 -11.13 -7.58 5.87
CA ALA A 104 -12.23 -7.78 6.80
C ALA A 104 -11.70 -7.79 8.25
N PRO A 105 -12.37 -7.18 9.24
CA PRO A 105 -11.84 -7.02 10.61
C PRO A 105 -11.39 -8.31 11.31
N GLN A 106 -11.98 -9.45 10.92
CA GLN A 106 -11.67 -10.79 11.41
C GLN A 106 -10.39 -11.39 10.79
N THR A 107 -10.04 -10.96 9.57
CA THR A 107 -8.71 -11.22 9.03
C THR A 107 -7.78 -10.33 9.84
N LYS A 108 -6.71 -10.89 10.40
CA LYS A 108 -5.76 -10.14 11.22
C LYS A 108 -4.57 -9.77 10.32
N PRO A 109 -4.71 -8.85 9.34
CA PRO A 109 -3.62 -8.51 8.47
C PRO A 109 -2.49 -7.88 9.28
N VAL A 110 -1.27 -8.12 8.83
CA VAL A 110 -0.06 -7.51 9.38
C VAL A 110 0.54 -6.66 8.28
N VAL A 111 0.78 -5.39 8.59
CA VAL A 111 1.50 -4.48 7.70
C VAL A 111 2.87 -4.24 8.29
N ILE A 112 3.90 -4.53 7.49
CA ILE A 112 5.30 -4.30 7.85
C ILE A 112 5.76 -3.03 7.15
N VAL A 113 6.21 -2.06 7.96
CA VAL A 113 6.83 -0.83 7.45
C VAL A 113 8.31 -0.89 7.75
N LEU A 114 9.11 -0.86 6.69
CA LEU A 114 10.56 -0.79 6.79
C LEU A 114 10.97 0.66 6.68
N ASN A 115 11.61 1.17 7.72
CA ASN A 115 12.01 2.56 7.80
C ASN A 115 13.54 2.68 7.82
N PRO A 116 14.15 3.51 6.98
CA PRO A 116 15.60 3.71 7.01
C PRO A 116 16.10 4.37 8.30
N LEU A 117 15.23 5.02 9.08
CA LEU A 117 15.62 5.76 10.28
C LEU A 117 14.73 5.38 11.47
N ASP A 118 15.36 5.09 12.62
CA ASP A 118 14.68 4.79 13.89
C ASP A 118 13.77 5.94 14.36
N SER A 119 14.19 7.19 14.12
CA SER A 119 13.45 8.39 14.50
C SER A 119 12.12 8.51 13.75
N LEU A 120 12.09 8.17 12.46
CA LEU A 120 10.85 8.13 11.69
C LEU A 120 9.95 6.96 12.09
N GLY A 121 10.51 5.89 12.66
CA GLY A 121 9.74 4.72 13.10
C GLY A 121 8.74 5.11 14.17
N LYS A 122 9.14 5.91 15.17
CA LYS A 122 8.25 6.36 16.26
C LYS A 122 7.08 7.21 15.74
N ASP A 123 7.33 8.11 14.80
CA ASP A 123 6.32 8.98 14.21
C ASP A 123 5.33 8.23 13.29
N GLN A 124 5.74 7.07 12.75
CA GLN A 124 4.88 6.21 11.94
C GLN A 124 4.12 5.17 12.78
N VAL A 125 4.73 4.65 13.86
CA VAL A 125 4.14 3.61 14.72
C VAL A 125 2.92 4.11 15.50
N SER A 126 2.83 5.39 15.84
CA SER A 126 1.61 5.91 16.51
C SER A 126 0.42 6.07 15.56
N LEU A 127 0.63 5.97 14.24
CA LEU A 127 -0.38 6.24 13.21
C LEU A 127 -0.84 4.97 12.47
N VAL A 128 0.01 3.95 12.36
CA VAL A 128 -0.34 2.72 11.61
C VAL A 128 -1.02 1.72 12.55
N ALA A 129 -2.23 1.30 12.15
CA ALA A 129 -3.14 0.25 12.65
C ALA A 129 -2.66 -0.65 13.83
N PRO A 130 -3.58 -1.14 14.69
CA PRO A 130 -3.26 -1.87 15.93
C PRO A 130 -2.41 -3.15 15.79
N ASN A 131 -2.15 -3.64 14.57
CA ASN A 131 -1.30 -4.81 14.28
C ASN A 131 -0.10 -4.48 13.36
N SER A 132 0.38 -3.24 13.37
CA SER A 132 1.55 -2.83 12.59
C SER A 132 2.85 -3.32 13.25
N LEU A 133 3.74 -3.93 12.46
CA LEU A 133 5.10 -4.25 12.88
C LEU A 133 6.06 -3.33 12.15
N THR A 134 6.81 -2.54 12.91
CA THR A 134 7.84 -1.66 12.35
C THR A 134 9.19 -2.31 12.57
N VAL A 135 9.97 -2.47 11.49
CA VAL A 135 11.33 -3.01 11.55
C VAL A 135 12.28 -1.89 11.11
N ASN A 136 13.07 -1.38 12.06
CA ASN A 136 13.95 -0.21 11.85
C ASN A 136 15.42 -0.57 11.61
N LYS A 137 15.75 -1.81 11.21
CA LYS A 137 17.16 -2.18 11.02
C LYS A 137 17.39 -2.90 9.71
N ILE A 138 17.83 -2.14 8.71
CA ILE A 138 18.56 -2.67 7.56
C ILE A 138 20.02 -2.29 7.76
N THR A 139 20.82 -3.20 8.32
CA THR A 139 22.27 -3.03 8.36
C THR A 139 22.83 -3.45 7.01
N GLN A 140 23.19 -2.48 6.15
CA GLN A 140 24.17 -2.76 5.11
C GLN A 140 25.56 -2.72 5.77
N LYS A 141 26.22 -3.88 5.85
CA LYS A 141 27.69 -3.87 5.92
C LYS A 141 28.17 -3.44 4.55
N SER A 142 28.68 -2.21 4.44
CA SER A 142 29.57 -1.89 3.34
C SER A 142 30.93 -2.48 3.70
N ASP A 143 31.32 -3.56 3.03
CA ASP A 143 32.74 -3.89 2.98
C ASP A 143 33.39 -2.81 2.11
N ALA A 144 34.20 -1.96 2.76
CA ALA A 144 35.05 -1.01 2.07
C ALA A 144 36.09 -1.81 1.25
N VAL A 145 36.17 -1.50 -0.05
CA VAL A 145 37.32 -1.83 -0.90
C VAL A 145 38.04 -0.54 -1.21
#